data_AF-A0A950DSN3-F1
#
_entry.id   AF-A0A950DSN3-F1
#
_cell.length_a   1.000
_cell.length_b   1.000
_cell.length_c   1.000
_cell.angle_alpha   90.00
_cell.angle_beta   90.00
_cell.angle_gamma   90.00
#
_symmetry.space_group_name_H-M   'P 1'
#
loop_
_entity.id
_entity.type
_entity.pdbx_description
1 polymer ?
#
loop_
_entity_poly.entity_id
_entity_poly.type
_entity_poly.pdbx_seq_one_letter_code
_entity_poly.pdbx_strand_id
1 'polypeptide(L)'
;MLNPGDTVHLFVKANPGAHVSASLSGHTETISLVETKEPALNPSQKDRVLGDVSAGTDEVGGLYQADIRIPTSASGELSAVYSVTAADGSHASETAKGKIWIEPTGWYRTGYIVQESRQKDIDARPFGIVQSQPDGGWLFFPPEHTPFEITGSNGDYYRVALGSAEEGWIAKKSLALAPQGTPRPRTSVEGVIVRDGTRTSSVTIHLNARVPFWASESTDPPSLQVRLFGA
;
A
#
# COMPACT_ATOMS: atom_id res chain seq x y z
N MET A 1 6.57 -11.10 -5.84
CA MET A 1 6.24 -9.94 -6.69
C MET A 1 5.85 -8.81 -5.76
N LEU A 2 6.43 -7.63 -5.94
CA LEU A 2 6.24 -6.49 -5.04
C LEU A 2 5.30 -5.45 -5.67
N ASN A 3 4.72 -4.59 -4.86
CA ASN A 3 3.78 -3.55 -5.28
C ASN A 3 4.35 -2.15 -5.02
N PRO A 4 3.86 -1.13 -5.75
CA PRO A 4 4.13 0.25 -5.38
C PRO A 4 3.71 0.54 -3.93
N GLY A 5 4.62 1.14 -3.15
CA GLY A 5 4.43 1.41 -1.73
C GLY A 5 4.88 0.30 -0.78
N ASP A 6 5.20 -0.91 -1.26
CA ASP A 6 5.81 -1.96 -0.44
C ASP A 6 7.22 -1.58 0.01
N THR A 7 7.70 -2.21 1.08
CA THR A 7 9.06 -2.01 1.59
C THR A 7 9.97 -3.14 1.13
N VAL A 8 11.20 -2.79 0.74
CA VAL A 8 12.25 -3.74 0.38
C VAL A 8 13.41 -3.58 1.36
N HIS A 9 13.77 -4.68 2.00
CA HIS A 9 14.96 -4.78 2.83
C HIS A 9 16.20 -4.86 1.93
N LEU A 10 17.11 -3.89 2.07
CA LEU A 10 18.37 -3.81 1.36
C LEU A 10 19.52 -4.22 2.26
N PHE A 11 20.51 -4.89 1.65
CA PHE A 11 21.71 -5.33 2.33
C PHE A 11 22.91 -5.26 1.39
N VAL A 12 24.05 -4.78 1.88
CA VAL A 12 25.30 -4.72 1.11
C VAL A 12 26.53 -4.82 2.00
N LYS A 13 27.61 -5.41 1.48
CA LYS A 13 28.93 -5.42 2.11
C LYS A 13 29.78 -4.28 1.55
N ALA A 14 30.37 -3.48 2.42
CA ALA A 14 31.34 -2.44 2.07
C ALA A 14 32.49 -2.39 3.10
N ASN A 15 33.41 -1.44 2.95
CA ASN A 15 34.46 -1.20 3.94
C ASN A 15 33.83 -0.77 5.28
N PRO A 16 34.29 -1.31 6.43
CA PRO A 16 33.82 -0.85 7.74
C PRO A 16 34.00 0.67 7.90
N GLY A 17 33.01 1.35 8.49
CA GLY A 17 33.02 2.79 8.68
C GLY A 17 32.78 3.63 7.41
N ALA A 18 32.47 3.02 6.26
CA ALA A 18 32.06 3.74 5.07
C ALA A 18 30.65 4.37 5.22
N HIS A 19 30.41 5.44 4.48
CA HIS A 19 29.08 5.98 4.27
C HIS A 19 28.44 5.25 3.08
N VAL A 20 27.37 4.51 3.35
CA VAL A 20 26.66 3.75 2.33
C VAL A 20 25.26 4.32 2.16
N SER A 21 24.87 4.50 0.90
CA SER A 21 23.53 4.93 0.53
C SER A 21 22.99 4.06 -0.60
N ALA A 22 21.67 4.01 -0.74
CA ALA A 22 21.02 3.28 -1.83
C ALA A 22 19.83 4.02 -2.40
N SER A 23 19.57 3.80 -3.68
CA SER A 23 18.36 4.23 -4.39
C SER A 23 17.81 3.10 -5.25
N LEU A 24 16.60 3.26 -5.76
CA LEU A 24 16.05 2.36 -6.78
C LEU A 24 16.30 2.95 -8.17
N SER A 25 16.67 2.11 -9.13
CA SER A 25 16.95 2.52 -10.52
C SER A 25 15.83 3.37 -11.11
N GLY A 26 16.17 4.54 -11.66
CA GLY A 26 15.17 5.47 -12.23
C GLY A 26 14.48 6.38 -11.20
N HIS A 27 14.83 6.29 -9.92
CA HIS A 27 14.32 7.14 -8.85
C HIS A 27 15.45 7.92 -8.16
N THR A 28 15.17 9.14 -7.74
CA THR A 28 16.16 10.06 -7.13
C THR A 28 16.20 9.97 -5.60
N GLU A 29 15.20 9.36 -4.98
CA GLU A 29 15.16 9.17 -3.53
C GLU A 29 16.27 8.22 -3.12
N THR A 30 17.07 8.67 -2.16
CA THR A 30 18.24 7.96 -1.65
C THR A 30 18.09 7.80 -0.15
N ILE A 31 18.40 6.61 0.37
CA ILE A 31 18.41 6.32 1.81
C ILE A 31 19.84 6.00 2.26
N SER A 32 20.16 6.37 3.50
CA SER A 32 21.42 5.97 4.14
C SER A 32 21.28 4.60 4.78
N LEU A 33 22.28 3.74 4.61
CA LEU A 33 22.33 2.43 5.25
C LEU A 33 23.11 2.49 6.56
N VAL A 34 22.68 1.66 7.51
CA VAL A 34 23.30 1.57 8.83
C VAL A 34 24.25 0.39 8.86
N GLU A 35 25.49 0.63 9.30
CA GLU A 35 26.45 -0.44 9.54
C GLU A 35 25.99 -1.29 10.73
N THR A 36 25.98 -2.59 10.51
CA THR A 36 25.66 -3.61 11.50
C THR A 36 26.90 -4.40 11.85
N LYS A 37 26.95 -4.82 13.10
CA LYS A 37 27.96 -5.70 13.64
C LYS A 37 27.31 -7.03 13.95
N GLU A 38 27.50 -8.01 13.06
CA GLU A 38 27.00 -9.36 13.26
C GLU A 38 28.16 -10.26 13.72
N PRO A 39 28.00 -11.01 14.83
CA PRO A 39 29.05 -11.82 15.41
C PRO A 39 29.41 -13.05 14.55
N ALA A 40 28.50 -13.49 13.68
CA ALA A 40 28.76 -14.50 12.66
C ALA A 40 27.65 -14.47 11.58
N LEU A 41 28.04 -14.57 10.31
CA LEU A 41 27.08 -14.82 9.24
C LEU A 41 26.56 -16.25 9.33
N ASN A 42 25.25 -16.42 9.45
CA ASN A 42 24.66 -17.75 9.34
C ASN A 42 24.86 -18.30 7.91
N PRO A 43 24.81 -19.62 7.69
CA PRO A 43 25.04 -20.21 6.36
C PRO A 43 24.12 -19.66 5.26
N SER A 44 22.88 -19.27 5.60
CA SER A 44 21.94 -18.65 4.65
C SER A 44 22.23 -17.17 4.31
N GLN A 45 23.17 -16.56 5.02
CA GLN A 45 23.68 -15.21 4.79
C GLN A 45 25.00 -15.21 4.00
N LYS A 46 25.65 -16.36 3.79
CA LYS A 46 26.88 -16.45 2.98
C LYS A 46 26.66 -16.02 1.54
N ASP A 47 25.54 -16.44 0.94
CA ASP A 47 25.15 -16.04 -0.42
C ASP A 47 24.77 -14.55 -0.53
N ARG A 48 24.68 -13.85 0.61
CA ARG A 48 24.26 -12.44 0.71
C ARG A 48 25.44 -11.48 0.82
N VAL A 49 26.67 -11.99 0.92
CA VAL A 49 27.88 -11.17 1.01
C VAL A 49 28.64 -11.22 -0.31
N LEU A 50 29.02 -10.04 -0.81
CA LEU A 50 29.93 -9.92 -1.95
C LEU A 50 31.36 -10.15 -1.46
N GLY A 51 31.95 -11.31 -1.80
CA GLY A 51 33.34 -11.67 -1.50
C GLY A 51 33.51 -13.00 -0.74
N ASP A 52 34.76 -13.44 -0.57
CA ASP A 52 35.09 -14.66 0.19
C ASP A 52 35.02 -14.40 1.69
N VAL A 53 33.92 -14.79 2.34
CA VAL A 53 33.81 -14.73 3.81
C VAL A 53 33.79 -16.15 4.39
N SER A 54 34.77 -16.43 5.25
CA SER A 54 34.84 -17.67 6.01
C SER A 54 33.96 -17.59 7.25
N ALA A 55 33.15 -18.61 7.54
CA ALA A 55 32.38 -18.66 8.78
C ALA A 55 33.32 -18.92 9.97
N GLY A 56 33.30 -18.05 10.98
CA GLY A 56 34.14 -18.11 12.18
C GLY A 56 33.69 -17.08 13.22
N THR A 57 34.28 -17.11 14.41
CA THR A 57 33.96 -16.31 15.62
C THR A 57 34.31 -14.81 15.52
N ASP A 58 34.70 -14.33 14.35
CA ASP A 58 35.18 -12.97 14.15
C ASP A 58 34.04 -12.07 13.68
N GLU A 59 33.86 -10.94 14.38
CA GLU A 59 32.87 -9.92 14.08
C GLU A 59 33.06 -9.41 12.64
N VAL A 60 32.06 -9.62 11.78
CA VAL A 60 32.13 -9.20 10.37
C VAL A 60 31.69 -7.75 10.28
N GLY A 61 32.64 -6.82 10.31
CA GLY A 61 32.39 -5.40 10.10
C GLY A 61 32.01 -5.06 8.65
N GLY A 62 31.42 -3.89 8.43
CA GLY A 62 31.07 -3.36 7.11
C GLY A 62 29.90 -4.07 6.41
N LEU A 63 28.92 -4.56 7.18
CA LEU A 63 27.63 -5.01 6.67
C LEU A 63 26.63 -3.88 6.83
N TYR A 64 25.96 -3.48 5.77
CA TYR A 64 25.07 -2.32 5.76
C TYR A 64 23.66 -2.75 5.41
N GLN A 65 22.68 -2.27 6.17
CA GLN A 65 21.26 -2.57 5.92
C GLN A 65 20.39 -1.31 6.00
N ALA A 66 19.29 -1.32 5.24
CA ALA A 66 18.21 -0.36 5.38
C ALA A 66 16.94 -0.87 4.68
N ASP A 67 15.84 -0.17 4.95
CA ASP A 67 14.55 -0.43 4.34
C ASP A 67 14.23 0.70 3.37
N ILE A 68 14.04 0.38 2.09
CA ILE A 68 13.59 1.34 1.10
C ILE A 68 12.13 1.10 0.77
N ARG A 69 11.35 2.18 0.70
CA ARG A 69 9.98 2.11 0.23
C ARG A 69 9.93 2.26 -1.29
N ILE A 70 9.21 1.36 -1.94
CA ILE A 70 8.99 1.41 -3.38
C ILE A 70 8.11 2.64 -3.69
N PRO A 71 8.53 3.54 -4.59
CA PRO A 71 7.73 4.69 -4.99
C PRO A 71 6.35 4.25 -5.51
N THR A 72 5.31 5.00 -5.17
CA THR A 72 3.93 4.67 -5.59
C THR A 72 3.71 4.76 -7.11
N SER A 73 4.64 5.39 -7.82
CA SER A 73 4.67 5.48 -9.29
C SER A 73 5.51 4.39 -9.97
N ALA A 74 6.26 3.58 -9.21
CA ALA A 74 7.17 2.59 -9.76
C ALA A 74 6.42 1.46 -10.48
N SER A 75 7.03 0.88 -11.51
CA SER A 75 6.49 -0.26 -12.25
C SER A 75 7.59 -1.04 -12.95
N GLY A 76 7.34 -2.32 -13.21
CA GLY A 76 8.24 -3.17 -13.97
C GLY A 76 9.48 -3.59 -13.17
N GLU A 77 10.60 -3.76 -13.86
CA GLU A 77 11.84 -4.22 -13.25
C GLU A 77 12.65 -3.04 -12.69
N LEU A 78 12.97 -3.09 -11.40
CA LEU A 78 13.93 -2.20 -10.75
C LEU A 78 15.16 -2.96 -10.26
N SER A 79 16.23 -2.23 -9.99
CA SER A 79 17.42 -2.71 -9.29
C SER A 79 17.83 -1.69 -8.22
N ALA A 80 18.35 -2.15 -7.09
CA ALA A 80 18.95 -1.26 -6.10
C ALA A 80 20.31 -0.78 -6.63
N VAL A 81 20.59 0.52 -6.50
CA VAL A 81 21.88 1.13 -6.82
C VAL A 81 22.49 1.58 -5.52
N TYR A 82 23.66 1.04 -5.19
CA TYR A 82 24.41 1.38 -3.99
C TYR A 82 25.48 2.40 -4.32
N SER A 83 25.69 3.36 -3.42
CA SER A 83 26.78 4.34 -3.48
C SER A 83 27.52 4.29 -2.15
N VAL A 84 28.82 4.01 -2.22
CA VAL A 84 29.71 3.84 -1.08
C VAL A 84 30.78 4.92 -1.13
N THR A 85 30.94 5.65 -0.04
CA THR A 85 32.06 6.58 0.18
C THR A 85 32.88 6.08 1.36
N ALA A 86 34.12 5.68 1.11
CA ALA A 86 35.04 5.22 2.15
C ALA A 86 35.62 6.40 2.95
N ALA A 87 36.26 6.09 4.08
CA ALA A 87 36.84 7.10 4.97
C ALA A 87 37.98 7.92 4.33
N ASP A 88 38.64 7.37 3.31
CA ASP A 88 39.67 8.06 2.52
C ASP A 88 39.09 8.99 1.44
N GLY A 89 37.76 9.09 1.34
CA GLY A 89 37.05 9.88 0.35
C GLY A 89 36.90 9.21 -1.02
N SER A 90 37.40 7.98 -1.20
CA SER A 90 37.15 7.21 -2.40
C SER A 90 35.66 6.83 -2.49
N HIS A 91 35.14 6.81 -3.72
CA HIS A 91 33.74 6.56 -4.00
C HIS A 91 33.57 5.43 -5.03
N ALA A 92 32.59 4.57 -4.79
CA ALA A 92 32.19 3.51 -5.71
C ALA A 92 30.66 3.44 -5.77
N SER A 93 30.13 3.08 -6.93
CA SER A 93 28.71 2.81 -7.10
C SER A 93 28.51 1.52 -7.89
N GLU A 94 27.59 0.69 -7.45
CA GLU A 94 27.29 -0.58 -8.07
C GLU A 94 25.80 -0.90 -8.01
N THR A 95 25.30 -1.50 -9.10
CA THR A 95 23.92 -1.95 -9.20
C THR A 95 23.81 -3.39 -8.71
N ALA A 96 22.83 -3.65 -7.84
CA ALA A 96 22.52 -4.99 -7.38
C ALA A 96 22.24 -5.94 -8.55
N LYS A 97 22.79 -7.16 -8.47
CA LYS A 97 22.47 -8.23 -9.44
C LYS A 97 21.02 -8.70 -9.30
N GLY A 98 20.46 -8.62 -8.09
CA GLY A 98 19.07 -8.95 -7.80
C GLY A 98 18.10 -7.96 -8.47
N LYS A 99 17.00 -8.49 -9.01
CA LYS A 99 15.96 -7.71 -9.67
C LYS A 99 14.72 -7.63 -8.79
N ILE A 100 14.15 -6.43 -8.69
CA ILE A 100 12.91 -6.14 -7.98
C ILE A 100 11.82 -6.03 -9.05
N TRP A 101 10.97 -7.04 -9.13
CA TRP A 101 9.82 -7.01 -10.04
C TRP A 101 8.62 -6.39 -9.35
N ILE A 102 8.23 -5.22 -9.85
CA ILE A 102 7.07 -4.45 -9.42
C ILE A 102 5.94 -4.66 -10.42
N GLU A 103 4.76 -4.99 -9.91
CA GLU A 103 3.56 -5.02 -10.75
C GLU A 103 3.41 -3.71 -11.52
N PRO A 104 3.16 -3.76 -12.86
CA PRO A 104 2.94 -2.55 -13.63
C PRO A 104 1.83 -1.68 -13.03
N THR A 105 2.09 -0.40 -12.84
CA THR A 105 1.07 0.59 -12.49
C THR A 105 0.05 0.63 -13.63
N GLY A 106 -1.13 0.05 -13.40
CA GLY A 106 -2.19 -0.04 -14.40
C GLY A 106 -3.16 -1.20 -14.20
N TRP A 107 -2.72 -2.27 -13.53
CA TRP A 107 -3.64 -3.29 -13.02
C TRP A 107 -4.15 -2.86 -11.65
N TYR A 108 -5.29 -2.19 -11.69
CA TYR A 108 -6.09 -1.93 -10.52
C TYR A 108 -6.40 -3.26 -9.80
N ARG A 109 -6.39 -3.23 -8.47
CA ARG A 109 -6.86 -4.35 -7.67
C ARG A 109 -8.17 -3.99 -7.03
N THR A 110 -9.11 -4.91 -7.02
CA THR A 110 -10.36 -4.71 -6.30
C THR A 110 -10.21 -5.31 -4.90
N GLY A 111 -10.56 -4.55 -3.88
CA GLY A 111 -10.69 -5.04 -2.50
C GLY A 111 -12.15 -4.98 -2.08
N TYR A 112 -12.61 -5.95 -1.29
CA TYR A 112 -13.94 -5.94 -0.70
C TYR A 112 -13.85 -5.72 0.80
N ILE A 113 -14.71 -4.86 1.35
CA ILE A 113 -14.81 -4.69 2.79
C ILE A 113 -15.15 -6.04 3.43
N VAL A 114 -14.35 -6.42 4.42
CA VAL A 114 -14.61 -7.57 5.28
C VAL A 114 -14.94 -7.10 6.69
N GLN A 115 -15.74 -7.90 7.38
CA GLN A 115 -16.01 -7.67 8.79
C GLN A 115 -14.72 -7.85 9.60
N GLU A 116 -14.26 -6.78 10.26
CA GLU A 116 -12.99 -6.80 11.01
C GLU A 116 -13.09 -7.66 12.29
N SER A 117 -14.27 -7.67 12.92
CA SER A 117 -14.55 -8.53 14.07
C SER A 117 -16.05 -8.79 14.24
N ARG A 118 -16.40 -10.03 14.59
CA ARG A 118 -17.75 -10.42 15.05
C ARG A 118 -17.94 -10.23 16.56
N GLN A 119 -16.89 -9.84 17.29
CA GLN A 119 -17.01 -9.54 18.71
C GLN A 119 -17.96 -8.35 18.84
N LYS A 120 -19.11 -8.61 19.45
CA LYS A 120 -20.25 -7.72 19.61
C LYS A 120 -19.92 -6.62 20.62
N ASP A 121 -18.89 -5.82 20.34
CA ASP A 121 -18.75 -4.53 20.99
C ASP A 121 -19.87 -3.66 20.44
N ILE A 122 -20.68 -3.13 21.34
CA ILE A 122 -21.85 -2.30 21.00
C ILE A 122 -21.41 -1.01 20.26
N ASP A 123 -20.12 -0.68 20.36
CA ASP A 123 -19.42 0.41 19.68
C ASP A 123 -18.44 -0.08 18.58
N ALA A 124 -18.26 -1.40 18.39
CA ALA A 124 -17.46 -1.93 17.30
C ALA A 124 -18.22 -1.69 15.99
N ARG A 125 -17.73 -0.70 15.26
CA ARG A 125 -18.12 -0.45 13.87
C ARG A 125 -17.72 -1.69 13.09
N PRO A 126 -18.68 -2.48 12.58
CA PRO A 126 -18.37 -3.83 12.12
C PRO A 126 -17.55 -3.86 10.82
N PHE A 127 -17.37 -2.71 10.16
CA PHE A 127 -16.83 -2.61 8.81
C PHE A 127 -15.65 -1.63 8.73
N GLY A 128 -14.89 -1.73 7.63
CA GLY A 128 -13.76 -0.84 7.36
C GLY A 128 -14.15 0.64 7.35
N ILE A 129 -13.19 1.51 7.70
CA ILE A 129 -13.35 2.97 7.71
C ILE A 129 -12.58 3.54 6.52
N VAL A 130 -13.21 4.40 5.74
CA VAL A 130 -12.51 5.22 4.74
C VAL A 130 -12.05 6.51 5.39
N GLN A 131 -10.75 6.78 5.32
CA GLN A 131 -10.08 7.93 5.94
C GLN A 131 -9.51 8.87 4.87
N SER A 132 -9.31 10.15 5.21
CA SER A 132 -8.70 11.13 4.30
C SER A 132 -7.20 10.90 4.08
N GLN A 133 -6.52 10.32 5.07
CA GLN A 133 -5.12 9.92 5.07
C GLN A 133 -4.94 8.75 6.05
N PRO A 134 -3.80 8.04 6.06
CA PRO A 134 -3.46 7.09 7.12
C PRO A 134 -3.61 7.75 8.50
N ASP A 135 -4.37 7.11 9.39
CA ASP A 135 -4.71 7.61 10.74
C ASP A 135 -5.38 9.01 10.74
N GLY A 136 -6.03 9.36 9.63
CA GLY A 136 -6.67 10.66 9.40
C GLY A 136 -8.13 10.73 9.85
N GLY A 137 -8.76 11.83 9.45
CA GLY A 137 -10.20 12.03 9.65
C GLY A 137 -11.03 11.04 8.83
N TRP A 138 -12.17 10.63 9.36
CA TRP A 138 -13.07 9.69 8.69
C TRP A 138 -13.88 10.40 7.60
N LEU A 139 -13.99 9.74 6.45
CA LEU A 139 -14.86 10.17 5.35
C LEU A 139 -16.24 9.50 5.48
N PHE A 140 -16.27 8.16 5.48
CA PHE A 140 -17.52 7.38 5.61
C PHE A 140 -17.26 5.91 5.99
N PHE A 141 -18.35 5.19 6.29
CA PHE A 141 -18.36 3.79 6.73
C PHE A 141 -19.02 2.90 5.68
N PRO A 142 -18.24 2.28 4.78
CA PRO A 142 -18.79 1.37 3.78
C PRO A 142 -19.36 0.10 4.42
N PRO A 143 -20.50 -0.41 3.92
CA PRO A 143 -21.01 -1.72 4.32
C PRO A 143 -20.06 -2.87 3.96
N GLU A 144 -20.24 -4.04 4.60
CA GLU A 144 -19.56 -5.28 4.19
C GLU A 144 -19.74 -5.58 2.70
N HIS A 145 -18.73 -6.17 2.08
CA HIS A 145 -18.63 -6.52 0.66
C HIS A 145 -18.65 -5.32 -0.29
N THR A 146 -18.48 -4.09 0.21
CA THR A 146 -18.36 -2.92 -0.68
C THR A 146 -17.04 -3.02 -1.44
N PRO A 147 -17.05 -2.99 -2.78
CA PRO A 147 -15.83 -3.09 -3.57
C PRO A 147 -15.13 -1.72 -3.69
N PHE A 148 -13.80 -1.72 -3.65
CA PHE A 148 -12.96 -0.55 -3.85
C PHE A 148 -11.86 -0.85 -4.87
N GLU A 149 -11.60 0.10 -5.76
CA GLU A 149 -10.38 0.09 -6.57
C GLU A 149 -9.20 0.54 -5.70
N ILE A 150 -8.23 -0.34 -5.51
CA ILE A 150 -6.98 -0.06 -4.79
C ILE A 150 -5.97 0.52 -5.79
N THR A 151 -5.47 1.71 -5.49
CA THR A 151 -4.56 2.49 -6.34
C THR A 151 -3.17 2.68 -5.72
N GLY A 152 -2.93 2.11 -4.55
CA GLY A 152 -1.65 2.17 -3.85
C GLY A 152 -1.74 1.69 -2.41
N SER A 153 -0.66 1.88 -1.66
CA SER A 153 -0.61 1.53 -0.24
C SER A 153 0.36 2.41 0.56
N ASN A 154 0.13 2.50 1.88
CA ASN A 154 0.98 3.16 2.84
C ASN A 154 0.90 2.50 4.21
N GLY A 155 1.98 1.84 4.62
CA GLY A 155 2.01 1.08 5.87
C GLY A 155 0.88 0.06 5.92
N ASP A 156 0.04 0.18 6.94
CA ASP A 156 -1.13 -0.67 7.17
C ASP A 156 -2.39 -0.22 6.42
N TYR A 157 -2.26 0.70 5.47
CA TYR A 157 -3.37 1.23 4.69
C TYR A 157 -3.25 0.94 3.20
N TYR A 158 -4.37 0.64 2.56
CA TYR A 158 -4.55 0.73 1.12
C TYR A 158 -5.10 2.11 0.76
N ARG A 159 -4.58 2.67 -0.33
CA ARG A 159 -5.17 3.82 -1.00
C ARG A 159 -6.23 3.33 -1.96
N VAL A 160 -7.43 3.88 -1.88
CA VAL A 160 -8.57 3.49 -2.72
C VAL A 160 -9.09 4.68 -3.53
N ALA A 161 -9.53 4.43 -4.75
CA ALA A 161 -10.20 5.43 -5.57
C ALA A 161 -11.67 5.58 -5.14
N LEU A 162 -12.11 6.82 -4.95
CA LEU A 162 -13.50 7.21 -4.72
C LEU A 162 -14.10 7.87 -5.98
N GLY A 163 -13.26 8.38 -6.88
CA GLY A 163 -13.68 8.92 -8.16
C GLY A 163 -12.46 9.18 -9.06
N SER A 164 -12.63 10.00 -10.09
CA SER A 164 -11.53 10.36 -11.00
C SER A 164 -10.43 11.20 -10.33
N ALA A 165 -10.78 11.97 -9.30
CA ALA A 165 -9.87 12.89 -8.61
C ALA A 165 -9.96 12.78 -7.07
N GLU A 166 -10.69 11.80 -6.55
CA GLU A 166 -10.87 11.61 -5.11
C GLU A 166 -10.36 10.24 -4.70
N GLU A 167 -9.66 10.21 -3.58
CA GLU A 167 -9.08 9.03 -2.97
C GLU A 167 -9.39 8.98 -1.48
N GLY A 168 -9.30 7.78 -0.92
CA GLY A 168 -9.38 7.55 0.50
C GLY A 168 -8.40 6.46 0.93
N TRP A 169 -8.31 6.26 2.23
CA TRP A 169 -7.42 5.27 2.84
C TRP A 169 -8.22 4.30 3.69
N ILE A 170 -7.98 3.00 3.52
CA ILE A 170 -8.65 1.94 4.26
C ILE A 170 -7.59 1.02 4.85
N ALA A 171 -7.74 0.63 6.12
CA ALA A 171 -6.82 -0.30 6.75
C ALA A 171 -6.80 -1.64 5.98
N LYS A 172 -5.61 -2.19 5.74
CA LYS A 172 -5.39 -3.43 4.97
C LYS A 172 -6.19 -4.60 5.55
N LYS A 173 -6.28 -4.67 6.88
CA LYS A 173 -7.08 -5.67 7.61
C LYS A 173 -8.59 -5.62 7.33
N SER A 174 -9.10 -4.48 6.87
CA SER A 174 -10.52 -4.28 6.58
C SER A 174 -10.87 -4.60 5.12
N LEU A 175 -9.90 -5.02 4.29
CA LEU A 175 -10.10 -5.39 2.90
C LEU A 175 -9.61 -6.81 2.60
N ALA A 176 -10.48 -7.63 2.00
CA ALA A 176 -10.05 -8.83 1.30
C ALA A 176 -9.80 -8.51 -0.18
N LEU A 177 -8.61 -8.87 -0.66
CA LEU A 177 -8.23 -8.65 -2.05
C LEU A 177 -8.95 -9.66 -2.96
N ALA A 178 -9.55 -9.15 -4.03
CA ALA A 178 -10.15 -9.95 -5.07
C ALA A 178 -9.06 -10.68 -5.89
N PRO A 179 -9.44 -11.75 -6.61
CA PRO A 179 -8.56 -12.38 -7.61
C PRO A 179 -8.06 -11.35 -8.63
N GLN A 180 -6.86 -11.59 -9.17
CA GLN A 180 -6.34 -10.79 -10.27
C GLN A 180 -7.31 -10.83 -11.47
N GLY A 181 -7.43 -9.71 -12.18
CA GLY A 181 -8.37 -9.56 -13.29
C GLY A 181 -9.81 -9.21 -12.89
N THR A 182 -10.12 -9.12 -11.59
CA THR A 182 -11.44 -8.62 -11.13
C THR A 182 -11.64 -7.18 -11.64
N PRO A 183 -12.73 -6.86 -12.37
CA PRO A 183 -12.99 -5.54 -12.93
C PRO A 183 -13.09 -4.42 -11.89
N ARG A 184 -12.86 -3.17 -12.33
CA ARG A 184 -13.01 -1.98 -11.48
C ARG A 184 -14.47 -1.88 -11.04
N PRO A 185 -14.75 -1.54 -9.78
CA PRO A 185 -16.09 -1.21 -9.35
C PRO A 185 -16.53 0.08 -10.04
N ARG A 186 -17.30 -0.07 -11.13
CA ARG A 186 -17.96 1.01 -11.83
C ARG A 186 -19.42 0.68 -11.95
N THR A 187 -20.28 1.68 -11.80
CA THR A 187 -21.72 1.50 -11.95
C THR A 187 -22.31 2.56 -12.88
N SER A 188 -23.49 2.29 -13.39
CA SER A 188 -24.43 3.29 -13.89
C SER A 188 -25.74 3.19 -13.12
N VAL A 189 -26.45 4.31 -12.97
CA VAL A 189 -27.81 4.30 -12.42
C VAL A 189 -28.77 3.80 -13.50
N GLU A 190 -29.40 2.66 -13.24
CA GLU A 190 -30.40 2.07 -14.14
C GLU A 190 -31.80 2.62 -13.90
N GLY A 191 -32.07 3.06 -12.66
CA GLY A 191 -33.35 3.65 -12.32
C GLY A 191 -33.43 4.06 -10.86
N VAL A 192 -34.34 5.00 -10.57
CA VAL A 192 -34.65 5.44 -9.22
C VAL A 192 -36.15 5.24 -9.01
N ILE A 193 -36.49 4.50 -7.96
CA ILE A 193 -37.88 4.30 -7.54
C ILE A 193 -38.06 4.97 -6.20
N VAL A 194 -39.04 5.86 -6.12
CA VAL A 194 -39.47 6.47 -4.85
C VAL A 194 -40.85 5.90 -4.51
N ARG A 195 -41.00 5.36 -3.31
CA ARG A 195 -42.30 4.96 -2.78
C ARG A 195 -42.57 5.73 -1.51
N ASP A 196 -43.61 6.54 -1.53
CA ASP A 196 -44.09 7.25 -0.37
C ASP A 196 -44.93 6.32 0.51
N GLY A 197 -44.53 6.20 1.76
CA GLY A 197 -45.29 5.54 2.81
C GLY A 197 -45.92 6.55 3.77
N THR A 198 -46.81 6.09 4.63
CA THR A 198 -47.50 6.95 5.61
C THR A 198 -46.58 7.51 6.70
N ARG A 199 -45.41 6.90 6.93
CA ARG A 199 -44.41 7.33 7.92
C ARG A 199 -43.01 7.53 7.36
N THR A 200 -42.69 6.92 6.22
CA THR A 200 -41.36 6.92 5.62
C THR A 200 -41.50 6.84 4.11
N SER A 201 -40.73 7.63 3.37
CA SER A 201 -40.50 7.39 1.95
C SER A 201 -39.30 6.44 1.79
N SER A 202 -39.39 5.53 0.84
CA SER A 202 -38.27 4.65 0.48
C SER A 202 -37.75 5.03 -0.90
N VAL A 203 -36.44 5.23 -1.00
CA VAL A 203 -35.75 5.49 -2.26
C VAL A 203 -34.91 4.26 -2.59
N THR A 204 -35.17 3.66 -3.76
CA THR A 204 -34.41 2.52 -4.27
C THR A 204 -33.69 2.95 -5.54
N ILE A 205 -32.36 2.95 -5.50
CA ILE A 205 -31.49 3.24 -6.64
C ILE A 205 -31.00 1.91 -7.20
N HIS A 206 -31.36 1.61 -8.45
CA HIS A 206 -30.93 0.40 -9.15
C HIS A 206 -29.61 0.67 -9.85
N LEU A 207 -28.65 -0.21 -9.60
CA LEU A 207 -27.27 -0.12 -10.05
C LEU A 207 -26.91 -1.42 -10.76
N ASN A 208 -26.19 -1.33 -11.88
CA ASN A 208 -25.70 -2.51 -12.61
C ASN A 208 -24.51 -3.18 -11.91
N ALA A 209 -23.88 -2.50 -10.97
CA ALA A 209 -22.84 -3.05 -10.11
C ALA A 209 -22.86 -2.40 -8.73
N ARG A 210 -22.31 -3.11 -7.74
CA ARG A 210 -22.15 -2.54 -6.40
C ARG A 210 -20.98 -1.57 -6.38
N VAL A 211 -21.17 -0.42 -5.76
CA VAL A 211 -20.13 0.59 -5.55
C VAL A 211 -20.20 1.15 -4.14
N PRO A 212 -19.12 1.76 -3.64
CA PRO A 212 -19.19 2.56 -2.43
C PRO A 212 -20.18 3.71 -2.64
N PHE A 213 -20.88 4.09 -1.57
CA PHE A 213 -21.75 5.25 -1.59
C PHE A 213 -21.75 5.96 -0.25
N TRP A 214 -22.14 7.23 -0.29
CA TRP A 214 -22.42 8.04 0.88
C TRP A 214 -23.80 8.65 0.73
N ALA A 215 -24.56 8.70 1.82
CA ALA A 215 -25.89 9.30 1.83
C ALA A 215 -25.98 10.30 2.97
N SER A 216 -26.60 11.45 2.70
CA SER A 216 -26.92 12.47 3.69
C SER A 216 -28.35 12.95 3.51
N GLU A 217 -29.03 13.16 4.62
CA GLU A 217 -30.39 13.66 4.67
C GLU A 217 -30.42 15.06 5.29
N SER A 218 -31.28 15.92 4.76
CA SER A 218 -31.65 17.20 5.38
C SER A 218 -33.14 17.23 5.62
N THR A 219 -33.57 17.87 6.70
CA THR A 219 -34.98 18.05 7.04
C THR A 219 -35.52 19.42 6.64
N ASP A 220 -34.66 20.36 6.25
CA ASP A 220 -35.05 21.74 5.95
C ASP A 220 -34.20 22.33 4.79
N PRO A 221 -34.70 22.30 3.54
CA PRO A 221 -35.87 21.54 3.08
C PRO A 221 -35.59 20.02 3.10
N PRO A 222 -36.64 19.17 3.17
CA PRO A 222 -36.49 17.72 3.09
C PRO A 222 -35.74 17.30 1.82
N SER A 223 -34.58 16.67 1.98
CA SER A 223 -33.78 16.18 0.85
C SER A 223 -32.92 14.99 1.24
N LEU A 224 -32.71 14.09 0.26
CA LEU A 224 -31.78 12.97 0.35
C LEU A 224 -30.74 13.17 -0.75
N GLN A 225 -29.47 13.32 -0.36
CA GLN A 225 -28.35 13.35 -1.29
C GLN A 225 -27.63 12.01 -1.20
N VAL A 226 -27.51 11.32 -2.33
CA VAL A 226 -26.73 10.09 -2.44
C VAL A 226 -25.59 10.32 -3.41
N ARG A 227 -24.38 10.08 -2.93
CA ARG A 227 -23.15 10.08 -3.74
C ARG A 227 -22.74 8.64 -4.00
N LEU A 228 -22.70 8.26 -5.27
CA LEU A 228 -22.18 6.98 -5.72
C LEU A 228 -20.73 7.18 -6.15
N PHE A 229 -19.80 6.44 -5.57
CA PHE A 229 -18.39 6.49 -5.93
C PHE A 229 -18.13 5.56 -7.12
N GLY A 230 -17.40 6.02 -8.14
CA GLY A 230 -17.19 5.22 -9.37
C GLY A 230 -18.42 5.08 -10.29
N ALA A 231 -19.44 5.92 -10.10
CA ALA A 231 -20.54 6.12 -11.05
C ALA A 231 -20.16 7.07 -12.19
#